data_AF-A0A2W2FKL9-F1
#
_entry.id   AF-A0A2W2FKL9-F1
#
_cell.length_a   1.000
_cell.length_b   1.000
_cell.length_c   1.000
_cell.angle_alpha   90.00
_cell.angle_beta   90.00
_cell.angle_gamma   90.00
#
_symmetry.space_group_name_H-M   'P 1'
#
loop_
_entity.id
_entity.type
_entity.pdbx_description
1 polymer ?
#
loop_
_entity_poly.entity_id
_entity_poly.type
_entity_poly.pdbx_seq_one_letter_code
_entity_poly.pdbx_strand_id
1 'polypeptide(L)'
;MISVSMTPVPPSTLVAYRDDGSLSRGMGLLVAGQLPPLPPALAGAFVTAVLLVVGVAGSDGLAVFAPAVALLLAGPGSSHLHDGRLDWLVPPTLRLTEYVFVASVGFARDVPPALIFALLGAMAFHHYDVVYRVRQRVYPPSWLATAGLGWDGRMLLVALGGLAGRVTLLFVLLGLYLWCLFLWESVTCWLAAPRSGLEAADLGAHD
;
A
#
# COMPACT_ATOMS: atom_id res chain seq x y z
N MET A 1 -8.86 -5.20 -31.79
CA MET A 1 -9.12 -6.20 -30.74
C MET A 1 -8.68 -5.60 -29.42
N ILE A 2 -9.63 -5.19 -28.57
CA ILE A 2 -9.31 -4.75 -27.20
C ILE A 2 -9.05 -6.03 -26.41
N SER A 3 -7.79 -6.35 -26.16
CA SER A 3 -7.42 -7.43 -25.25
C SER A 3 -7.87 -7.01 -23.85
N VAL A 4 -9.00 -7.54 -23.38
CA VAL A 4 -9.41 -7.41 -21.99
C VAL A 4 -8.44 -8.28 -21.18
N SER A 5 -7.39 -7.64 -20.64
CA SER A 5 -6.48 -8.29 -19.72
C SER A 5 -7.24 -8.58 -18.43
N MET A 6 -7.83 -9.76 -18.31
CA MET A 6 -8.47 -10.20 -17.08
C MET A 6 -7.41 -10.27 -15.99
N THR A 7 -7.59 -9.52 -14.92
CA THR A 7 -6.72 -9.56 -13.75
C THR A 7 -6.83 -10.93 -13.09
N PRO A 8 -5.72 -11.65 -12.86
CA PRO A 8 -5.77 -12.93 -12.18
C PRO A 8 -6.39 -12.77 -10.79
N VAL A 9 -7.31 -13.66 -10.44
CA VAL A 9 -7.89 -13.70 -9.09
C VAL A 9 -6.78 -14.11 -8.11
N PRO A 10 -6.49 -13.31 -7.08
CA PRO A 10 -5.45 -13.65 -6.12
C PRO A 10 -5.88 -14.87 -5.26
N PRO A 11 -4.91 -15.68 -4.78
CA PRO A 11 -5.20 -16.88 -3.98
C PRO A 11 -5.89 -16.55 -2.66
N SER A 12 -5.65 -15.35 -2.11
CA SER A 12 -6.41 -14.79 -1.01
C SER A 12 -6.61 -13.29 -1.20
N THR A 13 -7.70 -12.76 -0.64
CA THR A 13 -7.97 -11.31 -0.65
C THR A 13 -6.92 -10.52 0.14
N LEU A 14 -6.23 -11.17 1.08
CA LEU A 14 -5.22 -10.53 1.93
C LEU A 14 -3.99 -10.11 1.13
N VAL A 15 -3.60 -10.87 0.11
CA VAL A 15 -2.51 -10.50 -0.81
C VAL A 15 -2.83 -9.16 -1.50
N ALA A 16 -4.08 -8.95 -1.91
CA ALA A 16 -4.50 -7.69 -2.52
C ALA A 16 -4.46 -6.50 -1.54
N TYR A 17 -4.60 -6.74 -0.24
CA TYR A 17 -4.61 -5.69 0.78
C TYR A 17 -3.23 -5.26 1.27
N ARG A 18 -2.19 -6.07 0.99
CA ARG A 18 -0.83 -5.87 1.49
C ARG A 18 -0.08 -4.73 0.79
N ASP A 19 -0.48 -4.40 -0.43
CA ASP A 19 0.08 -3.31 -1.27
C ASP A 19 1.60 -3.42 -1.47
N ASP A 20 2.11 -4.61 -1.78
CA ASP A 20 3.55 -4.84 -1.94
C ASP A 20 4.14 -4.20 -3.22
N GLY A 21 5.18 -3.41 -3.04
CA GLY A 21 6.00 -2.85 -4.11
C GLY A 21 6.98 -3.88 -4.69
N SER A 22 7.85 -3.39 -5.56
CA SER A 22 8.78 -4.24 -6.32
C SER A 22 9.80 -4.95 -5.44
N LEU A 23 10.30 -4.29 -4.38
CA LEU A 23 11.32 -4.87 -3.50
C LEU A 23 10.71 -5.93 -2.60
N SER A 24 9.56 -5.65 -2.00
CA SER A 24 8.83 -6.63 -1.19
C SER A 24 8.50 -7.89 -2.00
N ARG A 25 7.99 -7.74 -3.23
CA ARG A 25 7.74 -8.87 -4.14
C ARG A 25 9.01 -9.61 -4.54
N GLY A 26 10.09 -8.88 -4.85
CA GLY A 26 11.39 -9.49 -5.15
C GLY A 26 11.91 -10.35 -4.00
N MET A 27 11.83 -9.85 -2.77
CA MET A 27 12.19 -10.60 -1.56
C MET A 27 11.29 -11.83 -1.35
N GLY A 28 9.99 -11.69 -1.59
CA GLY A 28 9.04 -12.80 -1.52
C GLY A 28 9.41 -13.93 -2.47
N LEU A 29 9.82 -13.62 -3.70
CA LEU A 29 10.25 -14.62 -4.68
C LEU A 29 11.47 -15.43 -4.21
N LEU A 30 12.41 -14.80 -3.49
CA LEU A 30 13.60 -15.47 -2.96
C LEU A 30 13.27 -16.53 -1.90
N VAL A 31 12.15 -16.35 -1.19
CA VAL A 31 11.72 -17.22 -0.08
C VAL A 31 10.63 -18.21 -0.49
N ALA A 32 10.07 -18.06 -1.70
CA ALA A 32 9.10 -18.98 -2.30
C ALA A 32 7.92 -19.36 -1.36
N GLY A 33 7.43 -18.39 -0.59
CA GLY A 33 6.26 -18.55 0.28
C GLY A 33 6.48 -19.37 1.55
N GLN A 34 7.73 -19.74 1.90
CA GLN A 34 8.02 -20.63 3.04
C GLN A 34 7.97 -19.95 4.42
N LEU A 35 7.91 -18.61 4.47
CA LEU A 35 7.89 -17.88 5.75
C LEU A 35 6.47 -17.45 6.12
N PRO A 36 6.04 -17.71 7.39
CA PRO A 36 4.77 -17.19 7.87
C PRO A 36 4.81 -15.66 7.88
N PRO A 37 3.78 -14.96 7.38
CA PRO A 37 3.87 -13.54 7.06
C PRO A 37 3.73 -12.64 8.28
N LEU A 38 3.02 -13.09 9.33
CA LEU A 38 2.68 -12.27 10.49
C LEU A 38 3.83 -11.99 11.46
N PRO A 39 4.58 -12.98 11.98
CA PRO A 39 5.63 -12.70 12.95
C PRO A 39 6.70 -11.71 12.43
N PRO A 40 7.20 -11.84 11.18
CA PRO A 40 8.14 -10.87 10.62
C PRO A 40 7.52 -9.48 10.41
N ALA A 41 6.24 -9.39 10.03
CA ALA A 41 5.55 -8.10 9.92
C ALA A 41 5.42 -7.39 11.27
N LEU A 42 5.08 -8.11 12.34
CA LEU A 42 5.02 -7.57 13.70
C LEU A 42 6.39 -7.14 14.20
N ALA A 43 7.43 -7.93 13.94
CA ALA A 43 8.81 -7.55 14.27
C ALA A 43 9.24 -6.28 13.52
N GLY A 44 8.92 -6.18 12.23
CA GLY A 44 9.17 -4.97 11.42
C GLY A 44 8.46 -3.74 11.96
N ALA A 45 7.19 -3.87 12.32
CA ALA A 45 6.40 -2.79 12.94
C ALA A 45 6.99 -2.37 14.29
N PHE A 46 7.33 -3.33 15.16
CA PHE A 46 7.92 -3.06 16.47
C PHE A 46 9.27 -2.34 16.35
N VAL A 47 10.19 -2.84 15.52
CA VAL A 47 11.50 -2.21 15.36
C VAL A 47 11.35 -0.83 14.72
N THR A 48 10.45 -0.66 13.76
CA THR A 48 10.13 0.66 13.19
C THR A 48 9.65 1.62 14.27
N ALA A 49 8.72 1.20 15.14
CA ALA A 49 8.24 2.03 16.24
C ALA A 49 9.37 2.43 17.21
N VAL A 50 10.23 1.47 17.59
CA VAL A 50 11.40 1.74 18.44
C VAL A 50 12.35 2.75 17.77
N LEU A 51 12.67 2.56 16.49
CA LEU A 51 13.54 3.48 15.75
C LEU A 51 12.96 4.89 15.66
N LEU A 52 11.65 5.02 15.48
CA LEU A 52 10.96 6.31 15.47
C LEU A 52 10.99 7.00 16.85
N VAL A 53 10.78 6.25 17.93
CA VAL A 53 10.82 6.76 19.31
C VAL A 53 12.24 7.19 19.70
N VAL A 54 13.24 6.36 19.41
CA VAL A 54 14.65 6.63 19.75
C VAL A 54 15.25 7.72 18.86
N GLY A 55 14.86 7.78 17.59
CA GLY A 55 15.40 8.73 16.61
C GLY A 55 14.70 10.08 16.53
N VAL A 56 13.68 10.33 17.36
CA VAL A 56 12.83 11.55 17.38
C VAL A 56 12.64 12.11 15.97
N ALA A 57 12.04 11.32 15.07
CA ALA A 57 11.43 11.63 13.77
C ALA A 57 12.00 12.75 12.83
N GLY A 58 13.15 13.34 13.14
CA GLY A 58 13.69 14.57 12.57
C GLY A 58 15.19 14.74 12.81
N SER A 59 15.85 13.75 13.43
CA SER A 59 17.31 13.61 13.39
C SER A 59 17.73 12.71 12.23
N ASP A 60 18.85 13.01 11.57
CA ASP A 60 19.48 12.16 10.53
C ASP A 60 20.04 10.81 11.10
N GLY A 61 19.51 10.36 12.24
CA GLY A 61 19.94 9.18 12.96
C GLY A 61 19.28 7.88 12.47
N LEU A 62 19.14 6.92 13.37
CA LEU A 62 18.74 5.54 13.04
C LEU A 62 17.32 5.40 12.44
N ALA A 63 16.44 6.39 12.63
CA ALA A 63 15.07 6.36 12.13
C ALA A 63 14.99 6.25 10.59
N VAL A 64 16.01 6.73 9.87
CA VAL A 64 16.09 6.61 8.41
C VAL A 64 16.09 5.16 7.92
N PHE A 65 16.58 4.23 8.75
CA PHE A 65 16.65 2.81 8.40
C PHE A 65 15.34 2.06 8.66
N ALA A 66 14.33 2.70 9.27
CA ALA A 66 13.08 2.04 9.60
C ALA A 66 12.37 1.40 8.38
N PRO A 67 12.26 2.05 7.20
CA PRO A 67 11.71 1.40 6.01
C PRO A 67 12.52 0.19 5.56
N ALA A 68 13.85 0.25 5.67
CA ALA A 68 14.71 -0.87 5.30
C ALA A 68 14.48 -2.06 6.25
N VAL A 69 14.36 -1.82 7.56
CA VAL A 69 14.05 -2.88 8.52
C VAL A 69 12.65 -3.46 8.29
N ALA A 70 11.65 -2.60 8.09
CA ALA A 70 10.30 -3.04 7.77
C ALA A 70 10.28 -3.91 6.51
N LEU A 71 10.95 -3.46 5.44
CA LEU A 71 11.09 -4.21 4.18
C LEU A 71 11.82 -5.54 4.38
N LEU A 72 12.94 -5.56 5.09
CA LEU A 72 13.74 -6.76 5.29
C LEU A 72 12.99 -7.82 6.10
N LEU A 73 12.21 -7.40 7.09
CA LEU A 73 11.45 -8.32 7.94
C LEU A 73 10.12 -8.71 7.30
N ALA A 74 9.33 -7.76 6.84
CA ALA A 74 7.99 -8.04 6.32
C ALA A 74 7.99 -8.47 4.86
N GLY A 75 8.91 -7.97 4.04
CA GLY A 75 8.97 -8.16 2.58
C GLY A 75 8.95 -9.63 2.12
N PRO A 76 9.74 -10.54 2.72
CA PRO A 76 9.73 -11.96 2.38
C PRO A 76 8.36 -12.63 2.50
N GLY A 77 7.50 -12.14 3.38
CA GLY A 77 6.14 -12.66 3.57
C GLY A 77 5.18 -12.36 2.41
N SER A 78 5.57 -11.54 1.43
CA SER A 78 4.71 -11.16 0.30
C SER A 78 4.32 -12.32 -0.62
N SER A 79 5.14 -13.38 -0.67
CA SER A 79 4.88 -14.58 -1.48
C SER A 79 4.04 -15.64 -0.77
N HIS A 80 3.73 -15.45 0.51
CA HIS A 80 2.88 -16.37 1.27
C HIS A 80 1.42 -16.31 0.78
N LEU A 81 0.69 -17.42 0.86
CA LEU A 81 -0.72 -17.47 0.42
C LEU A 81 -1.68 -16.71 1.34
N HIS A 82 -1.24 -16.43 2.56
CA HIS A 82 -1.99 -15.75 3.62
C HIS A 82 -3.30 -16.50 3.97
N ASP A 83 -3.20 -17.81 4.17
CA ASP A 83 -4.31 -18.73 4.50
C ASP A 83 -4.44 -19.00 6.02
N GLY A 84 -3.55 -18.45 6.84
CA GLY A 84 -3.55 -18.60 8.30
C GLY A 84 -4.65 -17.80 9.01
N ARG A 85 -5.11 -18.32 10.16
CA ARG A 85 -6.18 -17.71 10.99
C ARG A 85 -5.87 -16.28 11.46
N LEU A 86 -4.60 -15.92 11.59
CA LEU A 86 -4.14 -14.61 12.05
C LEU A 86 -3.54 -13.77 10.91
N ASP A 87 -3.44 -14.29 9.69
CA ASP A 87 -2.80 -13.59 8.57
C ASP A 87 -3.56 -12.34 8.16
N TRP A 88 -4.84 -12.22 8.55
CA TRP A 88 -5.63 -11.00 8.40
C TRP A 88 -5.05 -9.79 9.16
N LEU A 89 -4.17 -10.01 10.15
CA LEU A 89 -3.46 -8.95 10.86
C LEU A 89 -2.29 -8.37 10.05
N VAL A 90 -1.83 -9.04 8.98
CA VAL A 90 -0.70 -8.58 8.17
C VAL A 90 -1.00 -7.25 7.50
N PRO A 91 -2.08 -7.08 6.71
CA PRO A 91 -2.39 -5.79 6.08
C PRO A 91 -2.55 -4.61 7.06
N PRO A 92 -3.33 -4.70 8.17
CA PRO A 92 -3.44 -3.57 9.10
C PRO A 92 -2.12 -3.24 9.80
N THR A 93 -1.27 -4.24 10.09
CA THR A 93 0.05 -4.00 10.70
C THR A 93 0.96 -3.21 9.75
N LEU A 94 1.00 -3.58 8.47
CA LEU A 94 1.81 -2.86 7.47
C LEU A 94 1.29 -1.45 7.24
N ARG A 95 -0.02 -1.27 7.11
CA ARG A 95 -0.65 0.05 6.96
C ARG A 95 -0.37 0.96 8.15
N LEU A 96 -0.49 0.43 9.37
CA LEU A 96 -0.17 1.19 10.57
C LEU A 96 1.30 1.62 10.57
N THR A 97 2.20 0.71 10.22
CA THR A 97 3.64 0.97 10.16
C THR A 97 3.95 2.07 9.13
N GLU A 98 3.37 1.96 7.93
CA GLU A 98 3.54 2.96 6.88
C GLU A 98 3.01 4.33 7.31
N TYR A 99 1.78 4.40 7.82
CA TYR A 99 1.16 5.68 8.17
C TYR A 99 1.86 6.37 9.32
N VAL A 100 2.23 5.61 10.36
CA VAL A 100 2.98 6.12 11.51
C VAL A 100 4.33 6.64 11.04
N PHE A 101 5.05 5.91 10.19
CA PHE A 101 6.32 6.36 9.64
C PHE A 101 6.19 7.66 8.85
N VAL A 102 5.25 7.73 7.90
CA VAL A 102 5.03 8.93 7.08
C VAL A 102 4.62 10.13 7.93
N ALA A 103 3.70 9.92 8.88
CA ALA A 103 3.27 10.98 9.79
C ALA A 103 4.44 11.48 10.66
N SER A 104 5.23 10.57 11.23
CA SER A 104 6.39 10.91 12.05
C SER A 104 7.38 11.77 11.28
N VAL A 105 7.82 11.34 10.08
CA VAL A 105 8.76 12.11 9.25
C VAL A 105 8.17 13.46 8.86
N GLY A 106 6.88 13.53 8.54
CA GLY A 106 6.20 14.77 8.22
C GLY A 106 6.23 15.77 9.38
N PHE A 107 5.82 15.34 10.58
CA PHE A 107 5.74 16.22 11.75
C PHE A 107 7.11 16.71 12.21
N ALA A 108 8.12 15.85 12.24
CA ALA A 108 9.42 16.23 12.76
C ALA A 108 10.35 16.89 11.72
N ARG A 109 9.87 17.06 10.49
CA ARG A 109 10.47 17.95 9.48
C ARG A 109 9.58 19.17 9.18
N ASP A 110 8.66 19.47 10.09
CA ASP A 110 7.77 20.65 10.04
C ASP A 110 6.97 20.78 8.73
N VAL A 111 6.61 19.64 8.13
CA VAL A 111 5.74 19.63 6.95
C VAL A 111 4.36 20.16 7.37
N PRO A 112 3.76 21.09 6.61
CA PRO A 112 2.40 21.56 6.86
C PRO A 112 1.42 20.39 7.08
N PRO A 113 0.64 20.36 8.18
CA PRO A 113 -0.24 19.23 8.49
C PRO A 113 -1.22 18.88 7.38
N ALA A 114 -1.65 19.86 6.58
CA ALA A 114 -2.50 19.64 5.41
C ALA A 114 -1.84 18.73 4.36
N LEU A 115 -0.51 18.84 4.15
CA LEU A 115 0.22 17.99 3.21
C LEU A 115 0.43 16.57 3.75
N ILE A 116 0.69 16.44 5.06
CA ILE A 116 0.74 15.13 5.72
C ILE A 116 -0.61 14.43 5.57
N PHE A 117 -1.70 15.15 5.89
CA PHE A 117 -3.05 14.63 5.74
C PHE A 117 -3.39 14.30 4.28
N ALA A 118 -2.99 15.14 3.32
CA ALA A 118 -3.24 14.88 1.91
C ALA A 118 -2.54 13.60 1.43
N LEU A 119 -1.27 13.37 1.83
CA LEU A 119 -0.53 12.16 1.48
C LEU A 119 -1.11 10.91 2.16
N LEU A 120 -1.38 10.99 3.47
CA LEU A 120 -2.07 9.92 4.21
C LEU A 120 -3.46 9.62 3.61
N GLY A 121 -4.16 10.66 3.18
CA GLY A 121 -5.46 10.58 2.52
C GLY A 121 -5.40 9.84 1.19
N ALA A 122 -4.38 10.09 0.35
CA ALA A 122 -4.19 9.35 -0.89
C ALA A 122 -3.96 7.86 -0.64
N MET A 123 -3.11 7.52 0.33
CA MET A 123 -2.83 6.13 0.71
C MET A 123 -4.08 5.46 1.30
N ALA A 124 -4.80 6.16 2.18
CA ALA A 124 -6.05 5.66 2.76
C ALA A 124 -7.13 5.47 1.71
N PHE A 125 -7.26 6.39 0.75
CA PHE A 125 -8.18 6.27 -0.38
C PHE A 125 -7.88 5.00 -1.18
N HIS A 126 -6.62 4.77 -1.58
CA HIS A 126 -6.20 3.55 -2.29
C HIS A 126 -6.54 2.29 -1.50
N HIS A 127 -6.13 2.23 -0.23
CA HIS A 127 -6.41 1.08 0.63
C HIS A 127 -7.91 0.80 0.83
N TYR A 128 -8.73 1.85 0.82
CA TYR A 128 -10.18 1.75 0.96
C TYR A 128 -10.85 1.36 -0.36
N ASP A 129 -10.42 1.92 -1.47
CA ASP A 129 -10.90 1.56 -2.82
C ASP A 129 -10.66 0.08 -3.11
N VAL A 130 -9.46 -0.44 -2.79
CA VAL A 130 -9.17 -1.88 -2.91
C VAL A 130 -10.12 -2.74 -2.07
N VAL A 131 -10.47 -2.33 -0.85
CA VAL A 131 -11.43 -3.06 -0.01
C VAL A 131 -12.81 -3.11 -0.68
N TYR A 132 -13.29 -2.01 -1.23
CA TYR A 132 -14.59 -1.97 -1.90
C TYR A 132 -14.62 -2.80 -3.18
N ARG A 133 -13.56 -2.73 -3.97
CA ARG A 133 -13.43 -3.52 -5.20
C ARG A 133 -13.43 -5.01 -4.91
N VAL A 134 -12.59 -5.45 -3.97
CA VAL A 134 -12.50 -6.88 -3.61
C VAL A 134 -13.84 -7.40 -3.06
N ARG A 135 -14.59 -6.58 -2.30
CA ARG A 135 -15.96 -6.93 -1.87
C ARG A 135 -16.92 -7.13 -3.03
N GLN A 136 -16.73 -6.42 -4.13
CA GLN A 136 -17.52 -6.54 -5.36
C GLN A 136 -16.89 -7.49 -6.39
N ARG A 137 -15.85 -8.26 -6.01
CA ARG A 137 -15.09 -9.17 -6.88
C ARG A 137 -14.44 -8.48 -8.08
N VAL A 138 -14.17 -7.18 -7.96
CA VAL A 138 -13.33 -6.42 -8.87
C VAL A 138 -11.92 -6.41 -8.28
N TYR A 139 -10.91 -6.83 -9.04
CA TYR A 139 -9.54 -6.90 -8.54
C TYR A 139 -8.69 -5.80 -9.19
N PRO A 140 -7.90 -5.05 -8.40
CA PRO A 140 -7.05 -4.00 -8.94
C PRO A 140 -6.03 -4.61 -9.92
N PRO A 141 -5.63 -3.88 -10.96
CA PRO A 141 -4.64 -4.36 -11.90
C PRO A 141 -3.27 -4.51 -11.23
N SER A 142 -2.53 -5.55 -11.61
CA SER A 142 -1.24 -5.90 -10.98
C SER A 142 -0.17 -4.82 -11.13
N TRP A 143 -0.29 -3.95 -12.13
CA TRP A 143 0.61 -2.80 -12.32
C TRP A 143 0.36 -1.67 -11.32
N LEU A 144 -0.84 -1.58 -10.73
CA LEU A 144 -1.22 -0.48 -9.84
C LEU A 144 -0.38 -0.46 -8.58
N ALA A 145 -0.11 -1.62 -7.98
CA ALA A 145 0.78 -1.72 -6.81
C ALA A 145 2.21 -1.26 -7.16
N THR A 146 2.70 -1.58 -8.36
CA THR A 146 4.03 -1.15 -8.82
C THR A 146 4.09 0.36 -9.06
N ALA A 147 3.09 0.90 -9.77
CA ALA A 147 3.00 2.33 -10.06
C ALA A 147 2.77 3.14 -8.77
N GLY A 148 1.92 2.67 -7.87
CA GLY A 148 1.70 3.24 -6.54
C GLY A 148 2.90 3.08 -5.59
N LEU A 149 4.01 2.52 -6.07
CA LEU A 149 5.27 2.26 -5.37
C LEU A 149 5.19 1.24 -4.23
N GLY A 150 4.00 0.71 -3.95
CA GLY A 150 3.71 -0.12 -2.78
C GLY A 150 4.07 0.57 -1.46
N TRP A 151 3.84 -0.13 -0.35
CA TRP A 151 4.17 0.40 0.97
C TRP A 151 5.69 0.58 1.16
N ASP A 152 6.50 -0.34 0.63
CA ASP A 152 7.97 -0.31 0.74
C ASP A 152 8.60 0.84 -0.03
N GLY A 153 8.18 1.06 -1.29
CA GLY A 153 8.73 2.13 -2.12
C GLY A 153 8.34 3.52 -1.59
N ARG A 154 7.10 3.69 -1.11
CA ARG A 154 6.66 4.96 -0.49
C ARG A 154 7.45 5.28 0.77
N MET A 155 7.61 4.31 1.68
CA MET A 155 8.40 4.50 2.90
C MET A 155 9.87 4.81 2.58
N LEU A 156 10.48 4.10 1.62
CA LEU A 156 11.86 4.37 1.21
C LEU A 156 12.03 5.76 0.58
N LEU A 157 11.12 6.20 -0.29
CA LEU A 157 11.16 7.55 -0.83
C LEU A 157 11.07 8.59 0.27
N VAL A 158 10.16 8.41 1.24
CA VAL A 158 10.01 9.33 2.37
C VAL A 158 11.29 9.39 3.21
N ALA A 159 11.95 8.27 3.48
CA ALA A 159 13.26 8.25 4.13
C ALA A 159 14.33 8.99 3.31
N LEU A 160 14.40 8.79 2.00
CA LEU A 160 15.34 9.48 1.12
C LEU A 160 15.08 10.99 1.08
N GLY A 161 13.82 11.42 1.08
CA GLY A 161 13.44 12.83 1.20
C GLY A 161 13.88 13.43 2.54
N GLY A 162 13.84 12.62 3.61
CA GLY A 162 14.39 12.93 4.93
C GLY A 162 15.88 13.25 4.86
N LEU A 163 16.67 12.30 4.35
CA LEU A 163 18.12 12.42 4.17
C LEU A 163 18.51 13.60 3.27
N ALA A 164 17.73 13.86 2.22
CA ALA A 164 17.98 14.97 1.31
C ALA A 164 17.59 16.34 1.90
N GLY A 165 16.90 16.37 3.05
CA GLY A 165 16.33 17.58 3.64
C GLY A 165 15.24 18.23 2.77
N ARG A 166 14.54 17.45 1.94
CA ARG A 166 13.53 17.92 0.97
C ARG A 166 12.14 17.31 1.22
N VAL A 167 11.82 16.95 2.47
CA VAL A 167 10.59 16.22 2.84
C VAL A 167 9.33 16.94 2.37
N THR A 168 9.19 18.25 2.59
CA THR A 168 8.00 19.00 2.15
C THR A 168 7.79 18.93 0.65
N LEU A 169 8.84 19.10 -0.15
CA LEU A 169 8.77 18.99 -1.60
C LEU A 169 8.37 17.57 -2.02
N LEU A 170 8.97 16.56 -1.39
CA LEU A 170 8.63 15.17 -1.64
C LEU A 170 7.16 14.88 -1.32
N PHE A 171 6.62 15.37 -0.19
CA PHE A 171 5.22 15.16 0.20
C PHE A 171 4.26 15.78 -0.82
N VAL A 172 4.58 16.96 -1.34
CA VAL A 172 3.79 17.60 -2.42
C VAL A 172 3.82 16.72 -3.67
N LEU A 173 5.00 16.35 -4.16
CA LEU A 173 5.15 15.61 -5.41
C LEU A 173 4.55 14.20 -5.31
N LEU A 174 4.84 13.48 -4.23
CA LEU A 174 4.32 12.14 -3.97
C LEU A 174 2.82 12.18 -3.75
N GLY A 175 2.32 13.16 -2.98
CA GLY A 175 0.88 13.34 -2.76
C GLY A 175 0.13 13.59 -4.06
N LEU A 176 0.60 14.52 -4.90
CA LEU A 176 0.02 14.79 -6.22
C LEU A 176 0.05 13.55 -7.11
N TYR A 177 1.20 12.88 -7.18
CA TYR A 177 1.38 11.68 -7.97
C TYR A 177 0.38 10.58 -7.59
N LEU A 178 0.28 10.25 -6.29
CA LEU A 178 -0.59 9.19 -5.79
C LEU A 178 -2.07 9.56 -5.93
N TRP A 179 -2.46 10.81 -5.63
CA TRP A 179 -3.82 11.26 -5.86
C TRP A 179 -4.23 11.14 -7.32
N CYS A 180 -3.39 11.64 -8.24
CA CYS A 180 -3.67 11.54 -9.67
C CYS A 180 -3.75 10.08 -10.12
N LEU A 181 -2.79 9.24 -9.73
CA LEU A 181 -2.75 7.83 -10.10
C LEU A 181 -3.98 7.07 -9.61
N PHE A 182 -4.26 7.14 -8.31
CA PHE A 182 -5.32 6.37 -7.69
C PHE A 182 -6.70 6.89 -8.10
N LEU A 183 -6.93 8.20 -8.14
CA LEU A 183 -8.23 8.72 -8.62
C LEU A 183 -8.48 8.37 -10.08
N TRP A 184 -7.45 8.49 -10.94
CA TRP A 184 -7.57 8.12 -12.34
C TRP A 184 -7.97 6.65 -12.49
N GLU A 185 -7.25 5.74 -11.83
CA GLU A 185 -7.54 4.31 -11.93
C GLU A 185 -8.89 3.95 -11.28
N SER A 186 -9.25 4.55 -10.15
CA SER A 186 -10.58 4.41 -9.53
C SER A 186 -11.69 4.87 -10.43
N VAL A 187 -11.63 6.09 -10.95
CA VAL A 187 -12.68 6.62 -11.82
C VAL A 187 -12.82 5.77 -13.09
N THR A 188 -11.71 5.41 -13.74
CA THR A 188 -11.76 4.59 -14.96
C THR A 188 -12.31 3.19 -14.70
N CYS A 189 -11.94 2.53 -13.61
CA CYS A 189 -12.48 1.22 -13.25
C CYS A 189 -13.98 1.29 -12.94
N TRP A 190 -14.41 2.24 -12.11
CA TRP A 190 -15.81 2.33 -11.69
C TRP A 190 -16.74 2.79 -12.82
N LEU A 191 -16.25 3.60 -13.76
CA LEU A 191 -17.01 3.96 -14.97
C LEU A 191 -17.15 2.78 -15.96
N ALA A 192 -16.21 1.84 -15.95
CA ALA A 192 -16.25 0.64 -16.79
C ALA A 192 -17.04 -0.52 -16.15
N ALA A 193 -17.35 -0.45 -14.86
CA ALA A 193 -18.10 -1.49 -14.16
C ALA A 193 -19.55 -1.58 -14.71
N PRO A 194 -20.06 -2.78 -15.03
CA PRO A 194 -21.43 -2.94 -15.48
C PRO A 194 -22.41 -2.38 -14.45
N ARG A 195 -23.39 -1.57 -14.89
CA ARG A 195 -24.46 -1.07 -14.02
C ARG A 195 -25.38 -2.23 -13.68
N SER A 196 -25.18 -2.86 -12.53
CA SER A 196 -26.11 -3.85 -11.99
C SER A 196 -27.46 -3.19 -11.73
N GLY A 197 -28.41 -3.32 -12.67
CA GLY A 197 -29.78 -2.86 -12.46
C GLY A 197 -30.64 -2.58 -13.70
N LEU A 198 -30.08 -2.40 -14.91
CA LEU A 198 -30.88 -2.10 -16.11
C LEU A 198 -30.98 -3.28 -17.10
N GLU A 199 -29.93 -4.08 -17.27
CA GLU A 199 -29.98 -5.24 -18.19
C GLU A 199 -30.82 -6.41 -17.67
N ALA A 200 -31.07 -6.50 -16.36
CA ALA A 200 -31.96 -7.51 -15.80
C ALA A 200 -33.44 -7.19 -16.02
N ALA A 201 -33.80 -5.92 -16.24
CA ALA A 201 -35.19 -5.50 -16.49
C ALA A 201 -35.57 -5.65 -17.97
N ASP A 202 -34.64 -5.40 -18.90
CA ASP A 202 -34.89 -5.55 -20.34
C ASP A 202 -34.96 -7.02 -20.81
N LEU A 203 -34.36 -7.96 -20.06
CA LEU A 203 -34.45 -9.39 -20.36
C LEU A 203 -35.73 -10.07 -19.81
N GLY A 204 -36.51 -9.37 -18.98
CA GLY A 204 -37.75 -9.90 -18.38
C GLY A 204 -39.05 -9.33 -18.98
N ALA A 205 -38.96 -8.42 -19.97
CA ALA A 205 -40.11 -7.74 -20.56
C ALA A 205 -40.58 -8.34 -21.90
N HIS A 206 -40.05 -9.50 -22.29
CA HIS A 206 -40.33 -10.15 -23.58
C HIS A 206 -40.97 -11.54 -23.48
N ASP A 207 -41.47 -11.94 -22.30
CA ASP A 207 -42.26 -13.18 -22.12
C ASP A 207 -43.76 -12.89 -21.93
#